data_AF-A0A1G6LR81-F1
#
_entry.id   AF-A0A1G6LR81-F1
#
_cell.length_a   1.000
_cell.length_b   1.000
_cell.length_c   1.000
_cell.angle_alpha   90.00
_cell.angle_beta   90.00
_cell.angle_gamma   90.00
#
_symmetry.space_group_name_H-M   'P 1'
#
loop_
_entity.id
_entity.type
_entity.pdbx_description
1 polymer ?
#
loop_
_entity_poly.entity_id
_entity_poly.type
_entity_poly.pdbx_seq_one_letter_code
_entity_poly.pdbx_strand_id
1 'polypeptide(L)' 'MNGYVVVVERDETGGYSTWSPDLPGCVAAAAEYDECVALMREAVAMHVAGLREDGMPVPEPTAVASLILPAA' A
#
# COMPACT_ATOMS: atom_id res chain seq x y z
N MET A 1 -1.36 -17.81 0.94
CA MET A 1 -1.17 -16.58 0.13
C MET A 1 -0.56 -15.56 1.06
N ASN A 2 0.70 -15.17 0.83
CA ASN A 2 1.31 -14.03 1.52
C ASN A 2 1.05 -12.79 0.68
N GLY A 3 0.56 -11.72 1.29
CA GLY A 3 0.34 -10.42 0.67
C GLY A 3 0.75 -9.32 1.63
N TYR A 4 0.91 -8.11 1.11
CA TYR A 4 1.30 -6.95 1.92
C TYR A 4 0.07 -6.30 2.53
N VAL A 5 0.15 -5.94 3.81
CA VAL A 5 -0.86 -5.08 4.45
C VAL A 5 -0.78 -3.70 3.83
N VAL A 6 -1.94 -3.11 3.54
CA VAL A 6 -2.06 -1.75 3.04
C VAL A 6 -2.86 -0.92 4.05
N VAL A 7 -2.33 0.24 4.41
CA VAL A 7 -3.03 1.26 5.18
C VAL A 7 -3.68 2.22 4.20
N VAL A 8 -4.95 2.57 4.44
CA VAL A 8 -5.68 3.58 3.68
C VAL A 8 -5.94 4.77 4.58
N GLU A 9 -5.57 5.95 4.12
CA GLU A 9 -5.75 7.22 4.81
C GLU A 9 -6.71 8.09 4.01
N ARG A 10 -7.46 8.97 4.70
CA ARG A 10 -8.17 10.06 4.04
C ARG A 10 -7.26 11.26 4.00
N ASP A 11 -7.21 11.94 2.86
CA ASP A 11 -6.55 13.24 2.77
C ASP A 11 -7.44 14.37 3.32
N GLU A 12 -6.84 15.54 3.55
CA GLU A 12 -7.52 16.73 4.07
C GLU A 12 -8.57 17.31 3.11
N THR A 13 -8.51 16.95 1.83
CA THR A 13 -9.39 17.43 0.75
C THR A 13 -10.54 16.47 0.41
N GLY A 14 -10.61 15.31 1.08
CA GLY A 14 -11.68 14.32 0.96
C GLY A 14 -11.35 13.10 0.08
N GLY A 15 -10.17 13.04 -0.53
CA GLY A 15 -9.67 11.87 -1.25
C GLY A 15 -9.00 10.84 -0.32
N TYR A 16 -8.33 9.87 -0.92
CA TYR A 16 -7.71 8.74 -0.26
C TYR A 16 -6.28 8.54 -0.73
N SER A 17 -5.42 8.10 0.19
CA SER A 17 -4.07 7.63 -0.07
C SER A 17 -3.86 6.25 0.53
N THR A 18 -2.98 5.46 -0.08
CA THR A 18 -2.61 4.13 0.38
C THR A 18 -1.11 3.97 0.47
N TRP A 19 -0.64 3.21 1.46
CA TRP A 19 0.76 2.82 1.59
C TRP A 19 0.89 1.45 2.26
N SER A 20 2.03 0.79 2.10
CA SER A 20 2.37 -0.46 2.80
C SER A 20 3.60 -0.27 3.68
N PRO A 21 3.58 -0.71 4.96
CA PRO A 21 4.76 -0.66 5.82
C PRO A 21 5.92 -1.54 5.31
N ASP A 22 5.59 -2.63 4.62
CA ASP A 22 6.56 -3.59 4.10
C ASP A 22 7.07 -3.22 2.70
N LEU A 23 6.44 -2.27 2.01
CA LEU A 23 6.89 -1.76 0.71
C LEU A 23 7.08 -0.24 0.77
N PRO A 24 8.16 0.25 1.44
CA PRO A 24 8.43 1.67 1.54
C PRO A 24 8.51 2.35 0.17
N GLY A 25 7.77 3.44 -0.01
CA GLY A 25 7.71 4.18 -1.27
C GLY A 25 6.69 3.65 -2.29
N CYS A 26 6.04 2.51 -2.03
CA CYS A 26 4.91 2.04 -2.83
C CYS A 26 3.61 2.69 -2.29
N VAL A 27 3.09 3.66 -3.04
CA VAL A 27 1.92 4.46 -2.67
C VAL A 27 0.97 4.62 -3.85
N ALA A 28 -0.30 4.88 -3.55
CA ALA A 28 -1.29 5.32 -4.52
C ALA A 28 -2.24 6.35 -3.88
N ALA A 29 -2.89 7.18 -4.70
CA ALA A 29 -3.87 8.15 -4.25
C ALA A 29 -4.96 8.34 -5.30
N ALA A 30 -6.21 8.49 -4.86
CA ALA A 30 -7.34 8.80 -5.72
C ALA A 30 -8.46 9.49 -4.93
N ALA A 31 -9.39 10.12 -5.65
CA ALA A 31 -10.54 10.77 -5.03
C ALA A 31 -11.51 9.75 -4.40
N GLU A 32 -11.62 8.56 -5.00
CA GLU A 32 -12.54 7.50 -4.56
C GLU A 32 -11.80 6.33 -3.92
N TYR A 33 -12.40 5.73 -2.89
CA TYR A 33 -11.79 4.63 -2.13
C TYR A 33 -11.48 3.42 -3.00
N ASP A 34 -12.46 2.96 -3.79
CA ASP A 34 -12.31 1.76 -4.62
C ASP A 34 -11.27 1.97 -5.73
N GLU A 35 -11.19 3.18 -6.28
CA GLU A 35 -10.16 3.57 -7.25
C GLU A 35 -8.78 3.55 -6.60
N CYS A 36 -8.64 4.12 -5.40
CA CYS A 36 -7.38 4.14 -4.67
C CYS A 36 -6.87 2.72 -4.38
N VAL A 37 -7.77 1.81 -3.99
CA VAL A 37 -7.44 0.38 -3.77
C VAL A 37 -7.06 -0.31 -5.08
N ALA A 38 -7.75 -0.04 -6.18
CA ALA A 38 -7.40 -0.60 -7.49
C ALA A 38 -5.99 -0.16 -7.93
N LEU A 39 -5.70 1.14 -7.83
CA LEU A 39 -4.37 1.70 -8.13
C LEU A 39 -3.28 1.10 -7.24
N MET A 40 -3.56 0.90 -5.95
CA MET A 40 -2.57 0.28 -5.04
C MET A 40 -2.24 -1.16 -5.45
N ARG A 41 -3.21 -1.93 -5.96
CA ARG A 41 -2.94 -3.28 -6.47
C ARG A 41 -1.98 -3.25 -7.65
N GLU A 42 -2.16 -2.30 -8.56
CA GLU A 42 -1.27 -2.09 -9.70
C GLU A 42 0.11 -1.59 -9.25
N ALA A 43 0.15 -0.64 -8.30
CA ALA A 43 1.38 -0.10 -7.74
C ALA A 43 2.24 -1.17 -7.07
N VAL A 44 1.64 -2.08 -6.29
CA VAL A 44 2.35 -3.20 -5.66
C VAL A 44 2.92 -4.15 -6.72
N ALA A 45 2.13 -4.50 -7.74
CA ALA A 45 2.58 -5.38 -8.81
C ALA A 45 3.76 -4.76 -9.58
N MET A 46 3.64 -3.48 -9.95
CA MET A 46 4.70 -2.71 -10.63
C MET A 46 5.95 -2.61 -9.76
N HIS A 47 5.82 -2.22 -8.49
CA HIS A 47 6.95 -2.01 -7.59
C HIS A 47 7.76 -3.30 -7.37
N VAL A 48 7.08 -4.42 -7.14
CA VAL A 48 7.73 -5.73 -6.98
C VAL A 48 8.39 -6.20 -8.28
N ALA A 49 7.77 -5.94 -9.45
CA ALA A 49 8.38 -6.23 -10.73
C ALA A 49 9.67 -5.41 -10.94
N GLY A 50 9.62 -4.10 -10.69
CA GLY A 50 10.77 -3.21 -10.80
C GLY A 50 11.94 -3.63 -9.90
N LEU A 51 11.67 -3.95 -8.62
CA LEU A 51 12.71 -4.47 -7.72
C LEU A 51 13.40 -5.73 -8.26
N ARG A 52 12.63 -6.64 -8.88
CA ARG A 52 13.20 -7.86 -9.49
C ARG A 52 14.03 -7.56 -10.73
N GLU A 53 13.58 -6.63 -11.57
CA GLU A 53 14.30 -6.20 -12.77
C GLU A 53 15.63 -5.54 -12.42
N ASP A 54 15.65 -4.75 -11.35
CA ASP A 54 16.85 -4.07 -10.84
C ASP A 54 17.78 -4.99 -10.02
N GLY A 55 17.43 -6.28 -9.86
CA GLY A 55 18.19 -7.23 -9.05
C GLY A 55 18.20 -6.91 -7.55
N MET A 56 17.23 -6.12 -7.08
CA MET A 56 17.05 -5.75 -5.69
C MET A 56 16.22 -6.80 -4.95
N PRO A 57 16.46 -6.99 -3.63
CA PRO A 57 15.65 -7.88 -2.83
C PRO A 57 14.21 -7.37 -2.73
N VAL A 58 13.24 -8.25 -2.94
CA VAL A 58 11.83 -7.97 -2.65
C VAL A 58 11.61 -8.13 -1.15
N PRO A 59 11.11 -7.10 -0.43
CA PRO A 59 10.82 -7.21 0.99
C PRO A 59 9.80 -8.32 1.28
N GLU A 60 10.03 -9.13 2.31
CA GLU A 60 9.05 -10.11 2.76
C GLU A 60 7.90 -9.41 3.50
N PRO A 61 6.63 -9.85 3.35
CA PRO A 61 5.53 -9.33 4.13
C PRO A 61 5.69 -9.68 5.61
N THR A 62 5.80 -8.68 6.48
CA THR A 62 5.93 -8.85 7.94
C THR A 62 4.72 -8.32 8.70
N ALA A 63 4.00 -7.35 8.13
CA ALA A 63 2.77 -6.84 8.70
C ALA A 63 1.64 -7.87 8.60
N VAL A 64 0.90 -8.04 9.70
CA VAL A 64 -0.17 -9.04 9.81
C VAL A 64 -1.57 -8.45 9.68
N ALA A 65 -1.76 -7.20 10.11
CA ALA A 65 -3.02 -6.47 10.05
C ALA A 65 -2.79 -4.98 10.28
N SER A 66 -3.78 -4.17 9.92
CA SER A 66 -3.97 -2.81 10.45
C SER A 66 -5.11 -2.82 11.46
N LEU A 67 -4.96 -2.05 12.55
CA LEU A 67 -5.96 -1.95 13.61
C LEU A 67 -6.32 -0.49 13.83
N ILE A 68 -7.61 -0.21 14.00
CA ILE A 68 -8.10 1.09 14.43
C ILE A 68 -8.44 0.96 15.91
N LEU A 69 -7.66 1.62 16.75
CA LEU A 69 -7.91 1.71 18.19
C LEU A 69 -8.55 3.07 18.51
N PRO A 70 -9.51 3.13 19.44
CA PRO A 70 -10.04 4.40 19.90
C PRO A 70 -8.94 5.21 20.60
N ALA A 71 -9.01 6.54 20.49
CA ALA A 71 -8.05 7.44 21.14
C ALA A 71 -8.26 7.56 22.67
N ALA A 72 -9.32 6.95 23.21
CA ALA A 72 -9.61 6.83 24.64
C ALA A 72 -10.51 5.62 24.90
#